data_AF-A0A7L0HBP6-F1
#
_entry.id   AF-A0A7L0HBP6-F1
#
_cell.length_a   1.000
_cell.length_b   1.000
_cell.length_c   1.000
_cell.angle_alpha   90.00
_cell.angle_beta   90.00
_cell.angle_gamma   90.00
#
_symmetry.space_group_name_H-M   'P 1'
#
loop_
_entity.id
_entity.type
_entity.pdbx_description
1 polymer ?
#
loop_
_entity_poly.entity_id
_entity_poly.type
_entity_poly.pdbx_seq_one_letter_code
_entity_poly.pdbx_strand_id
1 'polypeptide(L)'
;EVLQNHVLEAKVFHTEYGTGVAILTRAYRFSLTTNIDDLKLRRMPEVPGLQKPPSCWAVLSQDRVTIVLLAVDQDLYLLDNTSCSVVVSELQWPVVGSRVEKLCEFNSTIRSPPKQMVWCMRPRSRQRAVVVAWDRQLMVAGNSTEFVLDEDSYLVPEVDGVRILSRTSHEFLHEIPEASQEIFKIASMAPGALLLEAQKEYEKESQKADEYLREIKDQKLLPEAVSQCIEAAGYEHEPDTQKSLLRAASFGKCFIDKFPPESFVRMCQDLRVLNAIRDYQIGIPLTFTQYKRLTIEVLLDRLVLRRLYPLAIRICEYLRLSEIQGVSRILAHWACYKVQQKDKSDEEVAHAINQKLGDTPGISYSEIAARAYDCGRTELAIKLLEYEPRSGEQVPLLLKMKRSKLALSKAIESGDTDLVYTVVLHLKNELNRGTFFMTLQNQPVALSLYRQFCKHQERETLKDLYNQDDNHQELGNFHVHSSYS
;
A
#
# COMPACT_ATOMS: atom_id res chain seq x y z
N GLU A 1 -24.54 2.25 11.10
CA GLU A 1 -25.06 3.64 11.23
C GLU A 1 -26.03 4.05 10.12
N VAL A 2 -25.88 3.58 8.88
CA VAL A 2 -26.88 3.75 7.80
C VAL A 2 -27.23 2.37 7.22
N LEU A 3 -28.53 2.07 7.08
CA LEU A 3 -28.97 0.82 6.46
C LEU A 3 -28.79 0.91 4.93
N GLN A 4 -28.32 -0.16 4.29
CA GLN A 4 -28.00 -0.19 2.85
C GLN A 4 -29.19 0.23 1.97
N ASN A 5 -30.40 -0.16 2.34
CA ASN A 5 -31.64 0.19 1.64
C ASN A 5 -31.97 1.70 1.69
N HIS A 6 -31.33 2.46 2.57
CA HIS A 6 -31.49 3.91 2.70
C HIS A 6 -30.41 4.71 1.96
N VAL A 7 -29.40 4.05 1.38
CA VAL A 7 -28.36 4.71 0.58
C VAL A 7 -28.89 4.95 -0.84
N LEU A 8 -28.78 6.19 -1.29
CA LEU A 8 -29.03 6.58 -2.68
C LEU A 8 -27.74 6.55 -3.49
N GLU A 9 -26.68 7.16 -2.96
CA GLU A 9 -25.35 7.21 -3.57
C GLU A 9 -24.27 7.29 -2.50
N ALA A 10 -23.08 6.78 -2.77
CA ALA A 10 -21.92 6.94 -1.90
C ALA A 10 -20.68 7.29 -2.74
N LYS A 11 -19.83 8.18 -2.22
CA LYS A 11 -18.58 8.60 -2.85
C LYS A 11 -17.42 8.44 -1.89
N VAL A 12 -16.36 7.80 -2.38
CA VAL A 12 -15.06 7.76 -1.70
C VAL A 12 -14.30 9.03 -2.05
N PHE A 13 -13.69 9.65 -1.05
CA PHE A 13 -12.83 10.82 -1.21
C PHE A 13 -11.58 10.66 -0.36
N HIS A 14 -10.55 11.45 -0.64
CA HIS A 14 -9.28 11.36 0.06
C HIS A 14 -9.01 12.68 0.80
N THR A 15 -8.50 12.56 2.01
CA THR A 15 -8.09 13.68 2.86
C THR A 15 -6.62 13.51 3.24
N GLU A 16 -6.02 14.51 3.89
CA GLU A 16 -4.68 14.38 4.47
C GLU A 16 -4.59 13.29 5.55
N TYR A 17 -5.73 12.92 6.14
CA TYR A 17 -5.83 11.97 7.25
C TYR A 17 -6.20 10.55 6.82
N GLY A 18 -6.46 10.32 5.53
CA GLY A 18 -6.81 9.02 5.00
C GLY A 18 -7.99 9.05 4.03
N THR A 19 -8.65 7.89 3.90
CA THR A 19 -9.77 7.68 2.98
C THR A 19 -11.08 7.97 3.69
N GLY A 20 -11.90 8.85 3.12
CA GLY A 20 -13.24 9.17 3.60
C GLY A 20 -14.33 8.59 2.72
N VAL A 21 -15.54 8.49 3.28
CA VAL A 21 -16.75 8.05 2.57
C VAL A 21 -17.87 9.03 2.88
N ALA A 22 -18.48 9.60 1.84
CA ALA A 22 -19.69 10.41 1.93
C ALA A 22 -20.88 9.63 1.35
N ILE A 23 -22.03 9.76 2.01
CA ILE A 23 -23.24 9.02 1.73
C ILE A 23 -24.38 10.01 1.55
N LEU A 24 -25.07 9.91 0.42
CA LEU A 24 -26.36 10.53 0.17
C LEU A 24 -27.45 9.49 0.42
N THR A 25 -28.37 9.80 1.33
CA THR A 25 -29.49 8.91 1.67
C THR A 25 -30.71 9.16 0.78
N ARG A 26 -31.67 8.22 0.77
CA ARG A 26 -32.96 8.38 0.09
C ARG A 26 -33.83 9.52 0.63
N ALA A 27 -33.51 10.03 1.83
CA ALA A 27 -34.11 11.24 2.38
C ALA A 27 -33.36 12.53 1.98
N TYR A 28 -32.47 12.44 0.99
CA TYR A 28 -31.63 13.54 0.47
C TYR A 28 -30.74 14.20 1.52
N ARG A 29 -30.36 13.43 2.55
CA ARG A 29 -29.43 13.88 3.60
C ARG A 29 -28.04 13.32 3.36
N PHE A 30 -27.04 14.17 3.61
CA PHE A 30 -25.63 13.81 3.54
C PHE A 30 -25.08 13.38 4.89
N SER A 31 -24.24 12.36 4.88
CA SER A 31 -23.42 11.98 6.03
C SER A 31 -22.06 11.53 5.54
N LEU A 32 -20.99 11.86 6.26
CA LEU A 32 -19.63 11.48 5.85
C LEU A 32 -18.76 11.07 7.04
N THR A 33 -17.77 10.23 6.75
CA THR A 33 -16.57 10.05 7.59
C THR A 33 -15.36 10.47 6.77
N THR A 34 -14.37 11.09 7.43
CA THR A 34 -13.11 11.49 6.79
C THR A 34 -12.03 10.42 6.89
N ASN A 35 -12.25 9.37 7.71
CA ASN A 35 -11.36 8.24 7.85
C ASN A 35 -12.18 6.94 8.05
N ILE A 36 -11.96 5.95 7.19
CA ILE A 36 -12.60 4.63 7.27
C ILE A 36 -12.03 3.73 8.38
N ASP A 37 -10.88 4.04 8.94
CA ASP A 37 -10.30 3.31 10.07
C ASP A 37 -10.98 3.70 11.40
N ASP A 38 -11.53 4.92 11.48
CA ASP A 38 -12.38 5.40 12.59
C ASP A 38 -13.77 5.77 12.03
N LEU A 39 -14.59 4.74 11.83
CA LEU A 39 -15.94 4.84 11.26
C LEU A 39 -16.90 5.60 12.20
N LYS A 40 -16.84 6.93 12.15
CA LYS A 40 -17.81 7.83 12.79
C LYS A 40 -18.49 8.69 11.73
N LEU A 41 -19.71 8.33 11.33
CA LEU A 41 -20.45 9.12 10.36
C LEU A 41 -20.98 10.40 11.02
N ARG A 42 -20.52 11.54 10.51
CA ARG A 42 -21.09 12.85 10.82
C ARG A 42 -22.21 13.18 9.84
N ARG A 43 -23.37 13.59 10.35
CA ARG A 43 -24.45 14.15 9.53
C ARG A 43 -24.11 15.58 9.14
N MET A 44 -24.33 15.91 7.87
CA MET A 44 -24.17 17.27 7.37
C MET A 44 -25.47 18.07 7.55
N PRO A 45 -25.42 19.41 7.54
CA PRO A 45 -26.59 20.28 7.53
C PRO A 45 -27.56 19.94 6.39
N GLU A 46 -28.86 20.15 6.63
CA GLU A 46 -29.89 19.94 5.61
C GLU A 46 -29.92 21.12 4.63
N VAL A 47 -30.18 20.82 3.36
CA VAL A 47 -30.38 21.83 2.32
C VAL A 47 -31.84 22.29 2.40
N PRO A 48 -32.12 23.59 2.64
CA PRO A 48 -33.49 24.07 2.77
C PRO A 48 -34.32 23.79 1.51
N GLY A 49 -35.48 23.15 1.67
CA GLY A 49 -36.43 22.93 0.57
C GLY A 49 -36.07 21.80 -0.42
N LEU A 50 -35.06 20.98 -0.13
CA LEU A 50 -34.66 19.88 -1.01
C LEU A 50 -35.70 18.74 -1.02
N GLN A 51 -36.54 18.70 -2.06
CA GLN A 51 -37.61 17.69 -2.23
C GLN A 51 -37.26 16.59 -3.25
N LYS A 52 -36.13 16.73 -3.93
CA LYS A 52 -35.64 15.85 -5.00
C LYS A 52 -34.15 15.61 -4.80
N PRO A 53 -33.57 14.52 -5.37
CA PRO A 53 -32.14 14.34 -5.29
C PRO A 53 -31.40 15.48 -6.01
N PRO A 54 -30.21 15.89 -5.52
CA PRO A 54 -29.39 16.86 -6.21
C PRO A 54 -29.02 16.37 -7.61
N SER A 55 -28.98 17.29 -8.58
CA SER A 55 -28.61 17.00 -9.97
C SER A 55 -27.20 16.43 -10.08
N CYS A 56 -26.29 16.95 -9.25
CA CYS A 56 -24.96 16.38 -9.01
C CYS A 56 -24.41 16.87 -7.67
N TRP A 57 -23.39 16.20 -7.15
CA TRP A 57 -22.67 16.63 -5.95
C TRP A 57 -21.25 16.09 -5.92
N ALA A 58 -20.36 16.75 -5.19
CA ALA A 58 -18.98 16.34 -4.99
C ALA A 58 -18.54 16.62 -3.54
N VAL A 59 -17.63 15.80 -3.03
CA VAL A 59 -16.94 16.08 -1.78
C VAL A 59 -15.66 16.81 -2.11
N LEU A 60 -15.43 17.96 -1.48
CA LEU A 60 -14.19 18.70 -1.58
C LEU A 60 -13.51 18.63 -0.22
N SER A 61 -12.25 18.21 -0.21
CA SER A 61 -11.43 18.22 1.01
C SER A 61 -10.20 19.06 0.73
N GLN A 62 -10.05 20.14 1.49
CA GLN A 62 -8.86 20.98 1.48
C GLN A 62 -8.42 21.20 2.93
N ASP A 63 -7.16 20.88 3.21
CA ASP A 63 -6.58 20.89 4.55
C ASP A 63 -7.44 20.06 5.53
N ARG A 64 -7.95 20.69 6.60
CA ARG A 64 -8.80 20.07 7.63
C ARG A 64 -10.30 20.20 7.36
N VAL A 65 -10.69 20.80 6.25
CA VAL A 65 -12.09 21.11 5.96
C VAL A 65 -12.59 20.19 4.85
N THR A 66 -13.61 19.42 5.18
CA THR A 66 -14.37 18.62 4.21
C THR A 66 -15.73 19.26 4.03
N ILE A 67 -16.07 19.58 2.79
CA ILE A 67 -17.34 20.18 2.39
C ILE A 67 -18.00 19.34 1.31
N VAL A 68 -19.33 19.42 1.23
CA VAL A 68 -20.10 18.85 0.11
C VAL A 68 -20.63 19.99 -0.73
N LEU A 69 -20.22 20.03 -2.00
CA LEU A 69 -20.79 20.92 -3.00
C LEU A 69 -21.88 20.15 -3.75
N LEU A 70 -23.09 20.69 -3.83
CA LEU A 70 -24.18 20.09 -4.59
C LEU A 70 -24.86 21.11 -5.50
N ALA A 71 -25.41 20.62 -6.61
CA ALA A 71 -26.23 21.37 -7.54
C ALA A 71 -27.68 20.89 -7.46
N VAL A 72 -28.61 21.83 -7.39
CA VAL A 72 -30.05 21.59 -7.47
C VAL A 72 -30.58 22.53 -8.55
N ASP A 73 -30.96 21.96 -9.69
CA ASP A 73 -31.34 22.74 -10.88
C ASP A 73 -30.26 23.76 -11.28
N GLN A 74 -30.49 25.06 -11.04
CA GLN A 74 -29.55 26.15 -11.36
C GLN A 74 -28.76 26.65 -10.14
N ASP A 75 -29.13 26.19 -8.94
CA ASP A 75 -28.56 26.68 -7.70
C ASP A 75 -27.45 25.74 -7.19
N LEU A 76 -26.41 26.33 -6.62
CA LEU A 76 -25.31 25.62 -6.00
C LEU A 76 -25.35 25.83 -4.48
N TYR A 77 -25.15 24.75 -3.73
CA TYR A 77 -25.09 24.79 -2.27
C TYR A 77 -23.79 24.15 -1.78
N LEU A 78 -23.22 24.74 -0.74
CA LEU A 78 -22.05 24.25 -0.04
C LEU A 78 -22.44 23.90 1.39
N LEU A 79 -22.25 22.63 1.74
CA LEU A 79 -22.45 22.09 3.07
C LEU A 79 -21.09 21.94 3.76
N ASP A 80 -20.87 22.70 4.83
CA ASP A 80 -19.78 22.46 5.77
C ASP A 80 -20.28 21.69 7.01
N ASN A 81 -19.44 21.52 8.03
CA ASN A 81 -19.79 20.78 9.24
C ASN A 81 -20.91 21.42 10.09
N THR A 82 -21.22 22.69 9.85
CA THR A 82 -22.05 23.56 10.68
C THR A 82 -23.14 24.29 9.91
N SER A 83 -22.93 24.57 8.62
CA SER A 83 -23.78 25.43 7.83
C SER A 83 -24.05 24.90 6.41
N CYS A 84 -25.18 25.33 5.85
CA CYS A 84 -25.49 25.25 4.43
C CYS A 84 -25.47 26.67 3.88
N SER A 85 -24.65 26.92 2.86
CA SER A 85 -24.53 28.22 2.20
C SER A 85 -24.87 28.10 0.72
N VAL A 86 -25.55 29.11 0.18
CA VAL A 86 -25.79 29.22 -1.27
C VAL A 86 -24.55 29.81 -1.92
N VAL A 87 -24.13 29.22 -3.02
CA VAL A 87 -22.99 29.68 -3.81
C VAL A 87 -23.52 30.58 -4.92
N VAL A 88 -23.00 31.82 -4.98
CA VAL A 88 -23.44 32.84 -5.93
C VAL A 88 -22.32 33.08 -6.96
N SER A 89 -22.68 33.10 -8.25
CA SER A 89 -21.74 33.43 -9.34
C SER A 89 -21.42 34.92 -9.35
N GLU A 90 -20.19 35.31 -9.67
CA GLU A 90 -19.73 36.71 -9.72
C GLU A 90 -20.56 37.64 -10.63
N LEU A 91 -21.35 37.09 -11.54
CA LEU A 91 -22.27 37.86 -12.39
C LEU A 91 -23.45 38.48 -11.63
N GLN A 92 -23.66 38.13 -10.35
CA GLN A 92 -24.72 38.68 -9.49
C GLN A 92 -24.10 39.42 -8.28
N TRP A 93 -24.10 40.75 -8.33
CA TRP A 93 -23.67 41.65 -7.23
C TRP A 93 -24.81 41.91 -6.23
N PRO A 94 -24.51 42.27 -4.96
CA PRO A 94 -23.64 41.60 -3.99
C PRO A 94 -24.50 40.79 -2.99
N VAL A 95 -24.30 39.48 -2.92
CA VAL A 95 -24.84 38.64 -1.84
C VAL A 95 -23.68 38.11 -1.01
N VAL A 96 -23.85 38.08 0.31
CA VAL A 96 -22.87 37.51 1.24
C VAL A 96 -22.85 36.00 1.03
N GLY A 97 -21.76 35.47 0.45
CA GLY A 97 -21.57 34.05 0.18
C GLY A 97 -20.14 33.75 -0.29
N SER A 98 -19.78 32.47 -0.38
CA SER A 98 -18.52 32.04 -0.97
C SER A 98 -18.50 32.35 -2.47
N ARG A 99 -17.53 33.17 -2.91
CA ARG A 99 -17.34 33.51 -4.34
C ARG A 99 -16.74 32.34 -5.09
N VAL A 100 -17.35 31.99 -6.21
CA VAL A 100 -16.81 31.01 -7.16
C VAL A 100 -16.47 31.73 -8.46
N GLU A 101 -15.18 31.67 -8.83
CA GLU A 101 -14.70 32.14 -10.13
C GLU A 101 -15.04 31.12 -11.21
N LYS A 102 -15.66 31.57 -12.29
CA LYS A 102 -15.98 30.72 -13.45
C LYS A 102 -14.69 30.40 -14.21
N LEU A 103 -14.27 29.14 -14.20
CA LEU A 103 -13.05 28.70 -14.88
C LEU A 103 -13.18 28.69 -16.41
N CYS A 104 -14.32 28.21 -16.93
CA CYS A 104 -14.64 28.23 -18.35
C CYS A 104 -16.15 28.10 -18.58
N GLU A 105 -16.59 28.46 -19.78
CA GLU A 105 -17.90 28.11 -20.34
C GLU A 105 -17.68 27.32 -21.60
N PHE A 106 -18.45 26.27 -21.79
CA PHE A 106 -18.29 25.40 -22.94
C PHE A 106 -19.65 24.82 -23.36
N ASN A 107 -19.94 24.86 -24.66
CA ASN A 107 -21.17 24.30 -25.23
C ASN A 107 -20.82 23.01 -25.97
N SER A 108 -21.32 21.87 -25.47
CA SER A 108 -21.05 20.55 -26.05
C SER A 108 -21.81 20.26 -27.33
N THR A 109 -22.81 21.06 -27.71
CA THR A 109 -23.77 20.79 -28.80
C THR A 109 -24.62 19.51 -28.63
N ILE A 110 -24.21 18.60 -27.73
CA ILE A 110 -24.91 17.37 -27.35
C ILE A 110 -26.08 17.72 -26.42
N ARG A 111 -27.30 17.33 -26.82
CA ARG A 111 -28.53 17.63 -26.07
C ARG A 111 -28.76 16.72 -24.87
N SER A 112 -28.20 15.50 -24.89
CA SER A 112 -28.29 14.59 -23.75
C SER A 112 -27.36 15.04 -22.62
N PRO A 113 -27.77 14.89 -21.36
CA PRO A 113 -26.86 15.16 -20.24
C PRO A 113 -25.67 14.20 -20.26
N PRO A 114 -24.47 14.65 -19.86
CA PRO A 114 -23.31 13.78 -19.76
C PRO A 114 -23.53 12.69 -18.71
N LYS A 115 -22.99 11.50 -18.97
CA LYS A 115 -22.97 10.39 -18.01
C LYS A 115 -21.95 10.61 -16.90
N GLN A 116 -20.78 11.16 -17.24
CA GLN A 116 -19.72 11.45 -16.28
C GLN A 116 -18.95 12.72 -16.62
N MET A 117 -18.41 13.36 -15.59
CA MET A 117 -17.49 14.48 -15.69
C MET A 117 -16.37 14.27 -14.67
N VAL A 118 -15.13 14.22 -15.15
CA VAL A 118 -13.95 14.00 -14.30
C VAL A 118 -12.86 14.99 -14.63
N TRP A 119 -12.11 15.42 -13.62
CA TRP A 119 -10.95 16.29 -13.84
C TRP A 119 -9.84 15.52 -14.55
N CYS A 120 -9.28 16.11 -15.59
CA CYS A 120 -8.00 15.68 -16.16
C CYS A 120 -6.91 16.51 -15.48
N MET A 121 -6.18 15.89 -14.54
CA MET A 121 -5.08 16.57 -13.86
C MET A 121 -3.92 16.81 -14.82
N ARG A 122 -3.44 18.06 -14.85
CA ARG A 122 -2.35 18.52 -15.71
C ARG A 122 -1.30 19.25 -14.86
N PRO A 123 -0.34 18.52 -14.26
CA PRO A 123 0.51 19.05 -13.18
C PRO A 123 1.29 20.33 -13.54
N ARG A 124 1.62 20.51 -14.83
CA ARG A 124 2.38 21.67 -15.33
C ARG A 124 1.56 22.64 -16.17
N SER A 125 0.30 22.31 -16.49
CA SER A 125 -0.54 23.18 -17.33
C SER A 125 -1.25 24.23 -16.50
N ARG A 126 -1.24 25.47 -16.98
CA ARG A 126 -2.06 26.54 -16.40
C ARG A 126 -3.55 26.36 -16.71
N GLN A 127 -3.87 25.62 -17.76
CA GLN A 127 -5.24 25.36 -18.16
C GLN A 127 -5.78 24.14 -17.41
N ARG A 128 -6.94 24.28 -16.80
CA ARG A 128 -7.66 23.15 -16.21
C ARG A 128 -8.45 22.43 -17.31
N ALA A 129 -8.57 21.12 -17.23
CA ALA A 129 -9.36 20.34 -18.20
C ALA A 129 -10.32 19.41 -17.48
N VAL A 130 -11.50 19.23 -18.06
CA VAL A 130 -12.50 18.26 -17.62
C VAL A 130 -12.80 17.33 -18.78
N VAL A 131 -12.73 16.03 -18.53
CA VAL A 131 -13.21 15.02 -19.47
C VAL A 131 -14.68 14.80 -19.18
N VAL A 132 -15.49 15.03 -20.20
CA VAL A 132 -16.93 14.85 -20.17
C VAL A 132 -17.27 13.64 -21.04
N ALA A 133 -17.98 12.68 -20.47
CA ALA A 133 -18.36 11.44 -21.13
C ALA A 133 -19.86 11.38 -21.37
N TRP A 134 -20.22 10.97 -22.58
CA TRP A 134 -21.55 10.47 -22.92
C TRP A 134 -21.44 8.95 -23.13
N ASP A 135 -22.22 8.38 -24.04
CA ASP A 135 -22.06 6.97 -24.44
C ASP A 135 -20.69 6.76 -25.10
N ARG A 136 -20.69 6.59 -26.43
CA ARG A 136 -19.48 6.35 -27.21
C ARG A 136 -18.74 7.63 -27.60
N GLN A 137 -18.80 8.65 -26.75
CA GLN A 137 -18.25 9.96 -27.02
C GLN A 137 -17.64 10.56 -25.76
N LEU A 138 -16.41 11.06 -25.90
CA LEU A 138 -15.70 11.83 -24.88
C LEU A 138 -15.34 13.20 -25.43
N MET A 139 -15.28 14.18 -24.53
CA MET A 139 -14.87 15.52 -24.86
C MET A 139 -14.00 16.11 -23.75
N VAL A 140 -12.93 16.79 -24.13
CA VAL A 140 -12.02 17.45 -23.20
C VAL A 140 -12.32 18.95 -23.20
N ALA A 141 -13.16 19.37 -22.26
CA ALA A 141 -13.46 20.77 -22.02
C ALA A 141 -12.20 21.47 -21.47
N GLY A 142 -11.75 22.51 -22.18
CA GLY A 142 -10.49 23.23 -21.92
C GLY A 142 -9.53 23.25 -23.13
N ASN A 143 -9.59 22.22 -23.99
CA ASN A 143 -8.91 22.18 -25.29
C ASN A 143 -9.87 21.90 -26.46
N SER A 144 -11.17 21.71 -26.15
CA SER A 144 -12.25 21.46 -27.12
C SER A 144 -11.97 20.30 -28.07
N THR A 145 -11.36 19.23 -27.55
CA THR A 145 -11.03 18.01 -28.32
C THR A 145 -12.11 16.95 -28.09
N GLU A 146 -12.54 16.28 -29.15
CA GLU A 146 -13.55 15.23 -29.14
C GLU A 146 -12.96 13.88 -29.51
N PHE A 147 -13.44 12.82 -28.87
CA PHE A 147 -13.05 11.44 -29.14
C PHE A 147 -14.29 10.58 -29.27
N VAL A 148 -14.27 9.66 -30.22
CA VAL A 148 -15.30 8.63 -30.39
C VAL A 148 -14.76 7.32 -29.83
N LEU A 149 -15.55 6.66 -28.99
CA LEU A 149 -15.21 5.39 -28.37
C LEU A 149 -15.89 4.22 -29.09
N ASP A 150 -15.27 3.06 -29.09
CA ASP A 150 -15.88 1.85 -29.67
C ASP A 150 -16.99 1.27 -28.77
N GLU A 151 -16.81 1.40 -27.45
CA GLU A 151 -17.68 0.87 -26.41
C GLU A 151 -18.04 1.92 -25.35
N ASP A 152 -19.15 1.68 -24.66
CA ASP A 152 -19.49 2.44 -23.46
C ASP A 152 -18.39 2.27 -22.41
N SER A 153 -17.91 3.39 -21.88
CA SER A 153 -16.74 3.40 -21.00
C SER A 153 -17.00 4.17 -19.71
N TYR A 154 -16.25 3.79 -18.66
CA TYR A 154 -16.25 4.43 -17.36
C TYR A 154 -14.94 5.17 -17.15
N LEU A 155 -15.03 6.42 -16.67
CA LEU A 155 -13.88 7.27 -16.44
C LEU A 155 -13.43 7.19 -14.98
N VAL A 156 -12.12 7.01 -14.79
CA VAL A 156 -11.48 7.07 -13.47
C VAL A 156 -10.42 8.17 -13.49
N PRO A 157 -10.59 9.26 -12.71
CA PRO A 157 -9.58 10.30 -12.63
C PRO A 157 -8.34 9.78 -11.92
N GLU A 158 -7.18 10.10 -12.47
CA GLU A 158 -5.86 9.81 -11.92
C GLU A 158 -5.08 11.10 -11.71
N VAL A 159 -3.92 10.98 -11.05
CA VAL A 159 -3.08 12.14 -10.66
C VAL A 159 -2.46 12.89 -11.85
N ASP A 160 -2.44 12.26 -13.01
CA ASP A 160 -1.78 12.71 -14.23
C ASP A 160 -2.58 12.42 -15.50
N GLY A 161 -3.89 12.15 -15.37
CA GLY A 161 -4.76 11.87 -16.51
C GLY A 161 -6.07 11.23 -16.10
N VAL A 162 -6.70 10.53 -17.04
CA VAL A 162 -7.98 9.84 -16.87
C VAL A 162 -7.89 8.46 -17.50
N ARG A 163 -8.20 7.42 -16.72
CA ARG A 163 -8.38 6.07 -17.26
C ARG A 163 -9.77 5.94 -17.86
N ILE A 164 -9.83 5.36 -19.05
CA ILE A 164 -11.06 5.04 -19.77
C ILE A 164 -11.17 3.52 -19.77
N LEU A 165 -12.16 3.01 -19.07
CA LEU A 165 -12.36 1.57 -18.85
C LEU A 165 -13.62 1.12 -19.58
N SER A 166 -13.46 0.26 -20.58
CA SER A 166 -14.58 -0.40 -21.25
C SER A 166 -14.67 -1.87 -20.82
N ARG A 167 -15.50 -2.67 -21.50
CA ARG A 167 -15.57 -4.12 -21.22
C ARG A 167 -14.31 -4.83 -21.71
N THR A 168 -13.67 -4.30 -22.74
CA THR A 168 -12.58 -4.97 -23.48
C THR A 168 -11.29 -4.16 -23.53
N SER A 169 -11.32 -2.86 -23.23
CA SER A 169 -10.18 -1.95 -23.29
C SER A 169 -9.92 -1.22 -21.97
N HIS A 170 -8.65 -0.85 -21.78
CA HIS A 170 -8.18 0.02 -20.72
C HIS A 170 -7.24 1.03 -21.35
N GLU A 171 -7.74 2.24 -21.53
CA GLU A 171 -7.02 3.33 -22.17
C GLU A 171 -6.70 4.43 -21.15
N PHE A 172 -5.68 5.22 -21.44
CA PHE A 172 -5.24 6.31 -20.58
C PHE A 172 -5.13 7.60 -21.37
N LEU A 173 -6.00 8.56 -21.04
CA LEU A 173 -6.00 9.90 -21.62
C LEU A 173 -5.21 10.83 -20.71
N HIS A 174 -4.17 11.45 -21.26
CA HIS A 174 -3.37 12.43 -20.54
C HIS A 174 -2.85 13.53 -21.46
N GLU A 175 -2.42 14.64 -20.87
CA GLU A 175 -1.69 15.66 -21.59
C GLU A 175 -0.29 15.14 -21.95
N ILE A 176 0.17 15.44 -23.17
CA ILE A 176 1.52 15.07 -23.61
C ILE A 176 2.53 15.78 -22.68
N PRO A 177 3.40 15.06 -21.97
CA PRO A 177 4.38 15.67 -21.08
C PRO A 177 5.34 16.57 -21.85
N GLU A 178 5.67 17.73 -21.27
CA GLU A 178 6.53 18.74 -21.89
C GLU A 178 7.87 18.16 -22.38
N ALA A 179 8.51 17.29 -21.59
CA ALA A 179 9.77 16.63 -21.98
C ALA A 179 9.61 15.79 -23.26
N SER A 180 8.51 15.04 -23.41
CA SER A 180 8.22 14.28 -24.63
C SER A 180 7.83 15.21 -25.78
N GLN A 181 7.04 16.25 -25.51
CA GLN A 181 6.63 17.22 -26.52
C GLN A 181 7.84 17.95 -27.12
N GLU A 182 8.75 18.47 -26.29
CA GLU A 182 9.96 19.17 -26.75
C GLU A 182 10.87 18.27 -27.58
N ILE A 183 10.90 16.95 -27.32
CA ILE A 183 11.72 16.03 -28.12
C ILE A 183 11.04 15.63 -29.44
N PHE A 184 9.75 15.29 -29.40
CA PHE A 184 9.06 14.66 -30.54
C PHE A 184 8.23 15.62 -31.39
N LYS A 185 8.09 16.88 -30.98
CA LYS A 185 7.41 17.89 -31.80
C LYS A 185 8.11 18.04 -33.16
N ILE A 186 7.31 18.15 -34.21
CA ILE A 186 7.80 18.32 -35.58
C ILE A 186 8.69 19.56 -35.65
N ALA A 187 9.87 19.39 -36.25
CA ALA A 187 10.90 20.43 -36.38
C ALA A 187 11.31 21.06 -35.03
N SER A 188 11.31 20.25 -33.95
CA SER A 188 11.84 20.71 -32.68
C SER A 188 13.34 20.96 -32.75
N MET A 189 13.74 22.11 -32.21
CA MET A 189 15.13 22.49 -31.99
C MET A 189 15.50 22.45 -30.50
N ALA A 190 14.68 21.78 -29.68
CA ALA A 190 14.97 21.62 -28.26
C ALA A 190 16.27 20.82 -28.05
N PRO A 191 17.02 21.07 -26.97
CA PRO A 191 18.31 20.41 -26.73
C PRO A 191 18.23 18.88 -26.74
N GLY A 192 17.17 18.32 -26.13
CA GLY A 192 16.93 16.87 -26.13
C GLY A 192 16.59 16.30 -27.52
N ALA A 193 15.86 17.05 -28.35
CA ALA A 193 15.56 16.66 -29.73
C ALA A 193 16.85 16.59 -30.57
N LEU A 194 17.67 17.63 -30.49
CA LEU A 194 18.97 17.68 -31.17
C LEU A 194 19.90 16.57 -30.69
N LEU A 195 19.91 16.26 -29.38
CA LEU A 195 20.72 15.17 -28.84
C LEU A 195 20.27 13.80 -29.33
N LEU A 196 18.95 13.59 -29.46
CA LEU A 196 18.37 12.38 -30.01
C LEU A 196 18.77 12.20 -31.49
N GLU A 197 18.70 13.26 -32.29
CA GLU A 197 19.14 13.23 -33.69
C GLU A 197 20.66 13.04 -33.81
N ALA A 198 21.46 13.69 -32.96
CA ALA A 198 22.90 13.48 -32.89
C ALA A 198 23.25 12.01 -32.63
N GLN A 199 22.53 11.37 -31.71
CA GLN A 199 22.73 9.95 -31.39
C GLN A 199 22.33 9.03 -32.55
N LYS A 200 21.24 9.32 -33.27
CA LYS A 200 20.83 8.57 -34.47
C LYS A 200 21.85 8.72 -35.60
N GLU A 201 22.37 9.93 -35.84
CA GLU A 201 23.40 10.15 -36.86
C GLU A 201 24.74 9.51 -36.46
N TYR A 202 25.04 9.44 -35.16
CA TYR A 202 26.20 8.72 -34.66
C TYR A 202 26.12 7.21 -34.94
N GLU A 203 24.94 6.60 -34.74
CA GLU A 203 24.70 5.19 -35.11
C GLU A 203 24.86 4.92 -36.62
N LYS A 204 24.68 5.95 -37.46
CA LYS A 204 24.90 5.88 -38.92
C LYS A 204 26.33 6.23 -39.35
N GLU A 205 27.24 6.47 -38.41
CA GLU A 205 28.62 6.93 -38.68
C GLU A 205 28.68 8.24 -39.49
N SER A 206 27.69 9.12 -39.30
CA SER A 206 27.55 10.38 -40.03
C SER A 206 28.22 11.54 -39.29
N GLN A 207 28.95 12.41 -40.02
CA GLN A 207 29.58 13.60 -39.44
C GLN A 207 28.58 14.59 -38.82
N LYS A 208 27.30 14.53 -39.25
CA LYS A 208 26.22 15.38 -38.73
C LYS A 208 26.02 15.21 -37.22
N ALA A 209 26.39 14.06 -36.66
CA ALA A 209 26.36 13.85 -35.23
C ALA A 209 27.21 14.89 -34.47
N ASP A 210 28.40 15.22 -34.99
CA ASP A 210 29.28 16.23 -34.40
C ASP A 210 28.72 17.65 -34.60
N GLU A 211 28.07 17.93 -35.75
CA GLU A 211 27.40 19.21 -36.01
C GLU A 211 26.31 19.49 -34.95
N TYR A 212 25.39 18.55 -34.74
CA TYR A 212 24.35 18.68 -33.71
C TYR A 212 24.92 18.77 -32.30
N LEU A 213 25.94 17.95 -31.98
CA LEU A 213 26.55 17.97 -30.65
C LEU A 213 27.24 19.30 -30.35
N ARG A 214 27.94 19.89 -31.34
CA ARG A 214 28.54 21.22 -31.22
C ARG A 214 27.49 22.29 -31.01
N GLU A 215 26.39 22.25 -31.76
CA GLU A 215 25.29 23.21 -31.60
C GLU A 215 24.76 23.25 -30.16
N ILE A 216 24.53 22.09 -29.55
CA ILE A 216 24.08 21.97 -28.15
C ILE A 216 25.17 22.45 -27.18
N LYS A 217 26.44 22.10 -27.44
CA LYS A 217 27.57 22.41 -26.56
C LYS A 217 27.94 23.90 -26.57
N ASP A 218 27.89 24.54 -27.72
CA ASP A 218 28.17 25.97 -27.89
C ASP A 218 27.16 26.82 -27.11
N GLN A 219 25.91 26.36 -27.04
CA GLN A 219 24.85 26.97 -26.23
C GLN A 219 24.92 26.57 -24.74
N LYS A 220 25.82 25.66 -24.37
CA LYS A 220 25.96 25.09 -23.01
C LYS A 220 24.70 24.36 -22.50
N LEU A 221 23.89 23.81 -23.39
CA LEU A 221 22.61 23.16 -23.08
C LEU A 221 22.73 21.63 -22.96
N LEU A 222 23.94 21.07 -23.03
CA LEU A 222 24.14 19.62 -23.03
C LEU A 222 23.64 18.91 -21.75
N PRO A 223 23.82 19.45 -20.53
CA PRO A 223 23.21 18.86 -19.34
C PRO A 223 21.68 18.85 -19.37
N GLU A 224 21.07 19.90 -19.92
CA GLU A 224 19.62 19.99 -20.10
C GLU A 224 19.13 18.96 -21.12
N ALA A 225 19.82 18.84 -22.27
CA ALA A 225 19.50 17.84 -23.30
C ALA A 225 19.50 16.41 -22.73
N VAL A 226 20.53 16.06 -21.94
CA VAL A 226 20.60 14.75 -21.29
C VAL A 226 19.45 14.58 -20.30
N SER A 227 19.14 15.60 -19.50
CA SER A 227 18.02 15.55 -18.54
C SER A 227 16.66 15.40 -19.24
N GLN A 228 16.42 16.12 -20.34
CA GLN A 228 15.20 16.03 -21.14
C GLN A 228 15.01 14.62 -21.70
N CYS A 229 16.06 14.02 -22.28
CA CYS A 229 16.01 12.64 -22.78
C CYS A 229 15.72 11.62 -21.67
N ILE A 230 16.34 11.78 -20.49
CA ILE A 230 16.08 10.91 -19.33
C ILE A 230 14.62 11.05 -18.89
N GLU A 231 14.12 12.28 -18.74
CA GLU A 231 12.76 12.54 -18.28
C GLU A 231 11.70 12.04 -19.28
N ALA A 232 11.87 12.34 -20.57
CA ALA A 232 10.97 11.88 -21.62
C ALA A 232 10.88 10.34 -21.64
N ALA A 233 12.00 9.64 -21.44
CA ALA A 233 11.99 8.18 -21.40
C ALA A 233 11.05 7.62 -20.31
N GLY A 234 10.87 8.34 -19.19
CA GLY A 234 9.94 7.97 -18.13
C GLY A 234 8.47 8.00 -18.57
N TYR A 235 8.11 8.90 -19.47
CA TYR A 235 6.73 9.10 -19.93
C TYR A 235 6.36 8.21 -21.12
N GLU A 236 7.35 7.69 -21.84
CA GLU A 236 7.10 6.75 -22.93
C GLU A 236 6.71 5.35 -22.41
N HIS A 237 5.85 4.67 -23.18
CA HIS A 237 5.42 3.30 -22.87
C HIS A 237 6.11 2.24 -23.75
N GLU A 238 6.53 2.61 -24.96
CA GLU A 238 7.18 1.69 -25.90
C GLU A 238 8.65 1.46 -25.51
N PRO A 239 9.09 0.21 -25.24
CA PRO A 239 10.44 -0.07 -24.79
C PRO A 239 11.54 0.39 -25.74
N ASP A 240 11.27 0.42 -27.04
CA ASP A 240 12.28 0.84 -28.03
C ASP A 240 12.46 2.36 -28.05
N THR A 241 11.38 3.14 -27.90
CA THR A 241 11.45 4.59 -27.72
C THR A 241 12.18 4.95 -26.43
N GLN A 242 11.85 4.27 -25.32
CA GLN A 242 12.55 4.46 -24.04
C GLN A 242 14.06 4.19 -24.18
N LYS A 243 14.45 3.09 -24.83
CA LYS A 243 15.87 2.77 -25.08
C LYS A 243 16.54 3.82 -25.95
N SER A 244 15.88 4.31 -27.00
CA SER A 244 16.45 5.33 -27.89
C SER A 244 16.74 6.62 -27.13
N LEU A 245 15.80 7.09 -26.31
CA LEU A 245 16.00 8.25 -25.44
C LEU A 245 17.13 8.05 -24.42
N LEU A 246 17.18 6.88 -23.77
CA LEU A 246 18.26 6.55 -22.83
C LEU A 246 19.62 6.39 -23.53
N ARG A 247 19.68 5.92 -24.77
CA ARG A 247 20.92 5.90 -25.57
C ARG A 247 21.39 7.32 -25.89
N ALA A 248 20.48 8.21 -26.28
CA ALA A 248 20.78 9.63 -26.50
C ALA A 248 21.33 10.29 -25.22
N ALA A 249 20.68 10.07 -24.07
CA ALA A 249 21.18 10.53 -22.79
C ALA A 249 22.57 9.93 -22.43
N SER A 250 22.76 8.62 -22.68
CA SER A 250 24.03 7.94 -22.45
C SER A 250 25.14 8.42 -23.38
N PHE A 251 24.81 8.84 -24.60
CA PHE A 251 25.73 9.45 -25.55
C PHE A 251 26.12 10.85 -25.08
N GLY A 252 25.16 11.71 -24.76
CA GLY A 252 25.40 13.09 -24.35
C GLY A 252 26.21 13.22 -23.05
N LYS A 253 25.96 12.35 -22.06
CA LYS A 253 26.68 12.41 -20.78
C LYS A 253 28.20 12.22 -20.92
N CYS A 254 28.69 11.56 -21.97
CA CYS A 254 30.12 11.36 -22.22
C CYS A 254 30.87 12.67 -22.48
N PHE A 255 30.15 13.74 -22.81
CA PHE A 255 30.70 15.04 -23.15
C PHE A 255 30.51 16.09 -22.04
N ILE A 256 29.98 15.68 -20.88
CA ILE A 256 29.78 16.53 -19.70
C ILE A 256 30.86 16.18 -18.66
N ASP A 257 31.60 17.19 -18.18
CA ASP A 257 32.55 16.98 -17.10
C ASP A 257 31.81 16.67 -15.79
N LYS A 258 32.20 15.58 -15.12
CA LYS A 258 31.63 15.11 -13.84
C LYS A 258 30.10 14.99 -13.82
N PHE A 259 29.50 14.34 -14.82
CA PHE A 259 28.06 14.08 -14.83
C PHE A 259 27.60 13.21 -13.64
N PRO A 260 26.58 13.64 -12.87
CA PRO A 260 26.01 12.83 -11.77
C PRO A 260 25.18 11.65 -12.31
N PRO A 261 25.58 10.38 -12.07
CA PRO A 261 24.94 9.21 -12.69
C PRO A 261 23.57 8.86 -12.10
N GLU A 262 23.18 9.44 -10.97
CA GLU A 262 22.05 9.00 -10.15
C GLU A 262 20.71 9.06 -10.91
N SER A 263 20.43 10.15 -11.61
CA SER A 263 19.17 10.34 -12.35
C SER A 263 19.03 9.33 -13.50
N PHE A 264 20.12 9.11 -14.25
CA PHE A 264 20.16 8.16 -15.36
C PHE A 264 19.98 6.72 -14.87
N VAL A 265 20.75 6.31 -13.86
CA VAL A 265 20.68 4.95 -13.29
C VAL A 265 19.30 4.69 -12.69
N ARG A 266 18.75 5.65 -11.94
CA ARG A 266 17.43 5.53 -11.33
C ARG A 266 16.32 5.42 -12.37
N MET A 267 16.36 6.21 -13.44
CA MET A 267 15.38 6.10 -14.53
C MET A 267 15.44 4.72 -15.21
N CYS A 268 16.65 4.19 -15.45
CA CYS A 268 16.81 2.84 -16.01
C CYS A 268 16.22 1.76 -15.10
N GLN A 269 16.41 1.89 -13.78
CA GLN A 269 15.84 0.98 -12.79
C GLN A 269 14.31 1.08 -12.75
N ASP A 270 13.78 2.30 -12.69
CA ASP A 270 12.33 2.56 -12.63
C ASP A 270 11.63 2.04 -13.88
N LEU A 271 12.18 2.28 -15.08
CA LEU A 271 11.60 1.79 -16.34
C LEU A 271 11.62 0.28 -16.44
N ARG A 272 12.66 -0.39 -15.93
CA ARG A 272 12.70 -1.86 -15.91
C ARG A 272 11.59 -2.44 -15.04
N VAL A 273 11.34 -1.84 -13.88
CA VAL A 273 10.24 -2.24 -12.99
C VAL A 273 8.89 -1.93 -13.62
N LEU A 274 8.71 -0.72 -14.15
CA LEU A 274 7.49 -0.28 -14.82
C LEU A 274 7.12 -1.19 -15.99
N ASN A 275 8.05 -1.50 -16.87
CA ASN A 275 7.80 -2.37 -18.01
C ASN A 275 7.42 -3.79 -17.56
N ALA A 276 8.06 -4.32 -16.51
CA ALA A 276 7.72 -5.64 -15.98
C ALA A 276 6.30 -5.70 -15.39
N ILE A 277 5.84 -4.64 -14.70
CA ILE A 277 4.49 -4.62 -14.12
C ILE A 277 3.40 -4.25 -15.14
N ARG A 278 3.77 -3.53 -16.21
CA ARG A 278 2.89 -3.16 -17.32
C ARG A 278 2.62 -4.31 -18.28
N ASP A 279 3.47 -5.34 -18.30
CA ASP A 279 3.27 -6.54 -19.10
C ASP A 279 1.84 -7.07 -18.92
N TYR A 280 1.17 -7.43 -20.01
CA TYR A 280 -0.26 -7.77 -19.99
C TYR A 280 -0.58 -8.98 -19.10
N GLN A 281 0.38 -9.89 -18.87
CA GLN A 281 0.21 -11.01 -17.94
C GLN A 281 0.18 -10.55 -16.48
N ILE A 282 0.85 -9.42 -16.19
CA ILE A 282 0.84 -8.78 -14.89
C ILE A 282 -0.32 -7.78 -14.80
N GLY A 283 -0.48 -6.86 -15.74
CA GLY A 283 -1.64 -5.99 -15.85
C GLY A 283 -1.74 -4.91 -14.77
N ILE A 284 -0.61 -4.30 -14.39
CA ILE A 284 -0.59 -3.10 -13.53
C ILE A 284 -0.07 -1.91 -14.35
N PRO A 285 -0.97 -1.21 -15.10
CA PRO A 285 -0.57 -0.13 -16.01
C PRO A 285 -0.37 1.17 -15.23
N LEU A 286 0.74 1.29 -14.48
CA LEU A 286 1.12 2.55 -13.83
C LEU A 286 1.84 3.47 -14.81
N THR A 287 1.52 4.76 -14.77
CA THR A 287 2.38 5.80 -15.35
C THR A 287 3.62 5.99 -14.48
N PHE A 288 4.64 6.68 -15.01
CA PHE A 288 5.82 7.02 -14.20
C PHE A 288 5.48 7.93 -13.01
N THR A 289 4.59 8.91 -13.19
CA THR A 289 4.10 9.78 -12.11
C THR A 289 3.39 8.98 -11.02
N GLN A 290 2.49 8.07 -11.41
CA GLN A 290 1.78 7.20 -10.47
C GLN A 290 2.76 6.29 -9.72
N TYR A 291 3.73 5.69 -10.41
CA TYR A 291 4.76 4.86 -9.80
C TYR A 291 5.59 5.63 -8.77
N LYS A 292 6.01 6.86 -9.08
CA LYS A 292 6.74 7.72 -8.14
C LYS A 292 5.92 8.07 -6.91
N ARG A 293 4.62 8.35 -7.07
CA ARG A 293 3.72 8.72 -5.96
C ARG A 293 3.32 7.52 -5.11
N LEU A 294 3.14 6.36 -5.72
CA LEU A 294 2.71 5.13 -5.06
C LEU A 294 3.76 4.60 -4.07
N THR A 295 5.04 4.80 -4.39
CA THR A 295 6.21 4.18 -3.75
C THR A 295 6.38 2.69 -4.08
N ILE A 296 7.61 2.19 -3.91
CA ILE A 296 7.96 0.80 -4.19
C ILE A 296 7.31 -0.18 -3.20
N GLU A 297 7.16 0.23 -1.95
CA GLU A 297 6.60 -0.61 -0.87
C GLU A 297 5.15 -0.96 -1.17
N VAL A 298 4.33 0.03 -1.56
CA VAL A 298 2.93 -0.19 -1.89
C VAL A 298 2.78 -0.98 -3.20
N LEU A 299 3.70 -0.80 -4.16
CA LEU A 299 3.72 -1.63 -5.36
C LEU A 299 3.97 -3.10 -5.03
N LEU A 300 4.95 -3.38 -4.16
CA LEU A 300 5.24 -4.74 -3.70
C LEU A 300 4.03 -5.34 -2.98
N ASP A 301 3.35 -4.56 -2.13
CA ASP A 301 2.14 -5.02 -1.45
C ASP A 301 1.04 -5.42 -2.42
N ARG A 302 0.82 -4.62 -3.48
CA ARG A 302 -0.14 -4.96 -4.54
C ARG A 302 0.23 -6.24 -5.28
N LEU A 303 1.51 -6.45 -5.58
CA LEU A 303 1.99 -7.68 -6.22
C LEU A 303 1.79 -8.90 -5.30
N VAL A 304 2.10 -8.74 -4.01
CA VAL A 304 1.96 -9.78 -2.98
C VAL A 304 0.50 -10.15 -2.76
N LEU A 305 -0.41 -9.17 -2.68
CA LEU A 305 -1.86 -9.40 -2.58
C LEU A 305 -2.41 -10.13 -3.81
N ARG A 306 -1.84 -9.87 -4.99
CA ARG A 306 -2.12 -10.61 -6.23
C ARG A 306 -1.38 -11.93 -6.38
N ARG A 307 -0.59 -12.33 -5.37
CA ARG A 307 0.19 -13.59 -5.33
C ARG A 307 1.28 -13.67 -6.40
N LEU A 308 1.74 -12.53 -6.92
CA LEU A 308 2.83 -12.43 -7.89
C LEU A 308 4.19 -12.42 -7.18
N TYR A 309 4.40 -13.38 -6.27
CA TYR A 309 5.59 -13.45 -5.42
C TYR A 309 6.92 -13.48 -6.20
N PRO A 310 7.08 -14.26 -7.30
CA PRO A 310 8.34 -14.31 -8.02
C PRO A 310 8.75 -12.95 -8.59
N LEU A 311 7.78 -12.19 -9.13
CA LEU A 311 8.05 -10.86 -9.66
C LEU A 311 8.42 -9.88 -8.53
N ALA A 312 7.68 -9.91 -7.43
CA ALA A 312 7.94 -9.06 -6.26
C ALA A 312 9.36 -9.30 -5.69
N ILE A 313 9.77 -10.56 -5.53
CA ILE A 313 11.12 -10.93 -5.06
C ILE A 313 12.19 -10.41 -6.03
N ARG A 314 12.02 -10.64 -7.34
CA ARG A 314 12.97 -10.15 -8.36
C ARG A 314 13.11 -8.64 -8.36
N ILE A 315 12.02 -7.90 -8.11
CA ILE A 315 12.07 -6.44 -7.98
C ILE A 315 12.87 -6.03 -6.73
N CYS A 316 12.63 -6.68 -5.58
CA CYS A 316 13.38 -6.41 -4.36
C CYS A 316 14.90 -6.64 -4.52
N GLU A 317 15.26 -7.78 -5.11
CA GLU A 317 16.67 -8.13 -5.40
C GLU A 317 17.30 -7.14 -6.37
N TYR A 318 16.58 -6.77 -7.43
CA TYR A 318 17.05 -5.84 -8.44
C TYR A 318 17.30 -4.43 -7.88
N LEU A 319 16.40 -3.94 -7.04
CA LEU A 319 16.51 -2.64 -6.40
C LEU A 319 17.39 -2.66 -5.15
N ARG A 320 17.86 -3.83 -4.71
CA ARG A 320 18.68 -4.04 -3.51
C ARG A 320 18.03 -3.46 -2.25
N LEU A 321 16.72 -3.71 -2.09
CA LEU A 321 16.00 -3.32 -0.88
C LEU A 321 16.56 -4.07 0.33
N SER A 322 16.47 -3.47 1.52
CA SER A 322 16.88 -4.12 2.76
C SER A 322 16.11 -5.44 2.95
N GLU A 323 16.75 -6.45 3.54
CA GLU A 323 16.13 -7.78 3.71
C GLU A 323 14.80 -7.71 4.45
N ILE A 324 14.73 -6.85 5.48
CA ILE A 324 13.55 -6.62 6.31
C ILE A 324 12.40 -5.99 5.51
N GLN A 325 12.68 -4.97 4.69
CA GLN A 325 11.65 -4.27 3.90
C GLN A 325 11.36 -4.96 2.55
N GLY A 326 12.23 -5.88 2.13
CA GLY A 326 12.20 -6.52 0.82
C GLY A 326 11.71 -7.96 0.87
N VAL A 327 12.64 -8.90 0.68
CA VAL A 327 12.33 -10.32 0.40
C VAL A 327 11.72 -11.04 1.61
N SER A 328 12.20 -10.78 2.83
CA SER A 328 11.75 -11.50 4.03
C SER A 328 10.26 -11.30 4.30
N ARG A 329 9.76 -10.06 4.15
CA ARG A 329 8.32 -9.74 4.26
C ARG A 329 7.48 -10.45 3.21
N ILE A 330 7.95 -10.50 1.96
CA ILE A 330 7.25 -11.18 0.86
C ILE A 330 7.15 -12.67 1.12
N LEU A 331 8.24 -13.28 1.58
CA LEU A 331 8.31 -14.69 1.94
C LEU A 331 7.43 -15.03 3.15
N ALA A 332 7.40 -14.17 4.17
CA ALA A 332 6.49 -14.33 5.31
C ALA A 332 5.03 -14.30 4.86
N HIS A 333 4.64 -13.35 4.01
CA HIS A 333 3.28 -13.31 3.45
C HIS A 333 2.97 -14.55 2.58
N TRP A 334 3.93 -15.02 1.79
CA TRP A 334 3.79 -16.27 1.04
C TRP A 334 3.57 -17.48 1.95
N ALA A 335 4.33 -17.59 3.04
CA ALA A 335 4.19 -18.67 4.00
C ALA A 335 2.82 -18.62 4.71
N CYS A 336 2.40 -17.42 5.15
CA CYS A 336 1.06 -17.18 5.71
C CYS A 336 -0.07 -17.52 4.73
N TYR A 337 0.12 -17.33 3.43
CA TYR A 337 -0.81 -17.80 2.41
C TYR A 337 -0.76 -19.33 2.24
N LYS A 338 0.44 -19.93 2.30
CA LYS A 338 0.64 -21.38 2.14
C LYS A 338 -0.05 -22.17 3.26
N VAL A 339 0.02 -21.70 4.51
CA VAL A 339 -0.64 -22.39 5.64
C VAL A 339 -2.16 -22.41 5.54
N GLN A 340 -2.77 -21.47 4.80
CA GLN A 340 -4.22 -21.40 4.58
C GLN A 340 -4.74 -22.46 3.59
N GLN A 341 -3.85 -23.16 2.86
CA GLN A 341 -4.21 -24.17 1.86
C GLN A 341 -4.68 -25.47 2.54
N LYS A 342 -6.00 -25.67 2.63
CA LYS A 342 -6.63 -26.84 3.28
C LYS A 342 -6.58 -28.12 2.45
N ASP A 343 -6.25 -28.02 1.17
CA ASP A 343 -6.15 -29.13 0.21
C ASP A 343 -4.86 -29.96 0.36
N LYS A 344 -3.90 -29.51 1.19
CA LYS A 344 -2.59 -30.13 1.35
C LYS A 344 -2.36 -30.59 2.78
N SER A 345 -1.61 -31.68 2.94
CA SER A 345 -1.25 -32.21 4.25
C SER A 345 -0.40 -31.21 5.05
N ASP A 346 -0.47 -31.30 6.38
CA ASP A 346 0.32 -30.45 7.29
C ASP A 346 1.83 -30.70 7.09
N GLU A 347 2.22 -31.94 6.80
CA GLU A 347 3.59 -32.37 6.50
C GLU A 347 4.14 -31.68 5.24
N GLU A 348 3.40 -31.75 4.13
CA GLU A 348 3.82 -31.14 2.87
C GLU A 348 3.96 -29.63 2.98
N VAL A 349 3.04 -28.98 3.69
CA VAL A 349 3.07 -27.53 3.88
C VAL A 349 4.25 -27.13 4.76
N ALA A 350 4.48 -27.81 5.89
CA ALA A 350 5.61 -27.54 6.77
C ALA A 350 6.95 -27.71 6.03
N HIS A 351 7.10 -28.82 5.30
CA HIS A 351 8.31 -29.10 4.54
C HIS A 351 8.56 -28.06 3.44
N ALA A 352 7.54 -27.69 2.68
CA ALA A 352 7.67 -26.69 1.61
C ALA A 352 8.01 -25.30 2.15
N ILE A 353 7.45 -24.91 3.31
CA ILE A 353 7.77 -23.64 3.95
C ILE A 353 9.23 -23.67 4.43
N ASN A 354 9.63 -24.70 5.16
CA ASN A 354 11.01 -24.82 5.66
C ASN A 354 12.04 -24.88 4.52
N GLN A 355 11.75 -25.62 3.45
CA GLN A 355 12.64 -25.69 2.27
C GLN A 355 12.85 -24.31 1.63
N LYS A 356 11.83 -23.44 1.65
CA LYS A 356 11.88 -22.14 0.97
C LYS A 356 12.40 -21.02 1.87
N LEU A 357 12.04 -21.04 3.15
CA LEU A 357 12.45 -20.05 4.13
C LEU A 357 13.82 -20.37 4.72
N GLY A 358 14.07 -21.64 5.07
CA GLY A 358 15.32 -22.06 5.73
C GLY A 358 15.70 -21.14 6.87
N ASP A 359 16.96 -20.69 6.86
CA ASP A 359 17.54 -19.73 7.81
C ASP A 359 17.48 -18.28 7.30
N THR A 360 16.50 -17.93 6.47
CA THR A 360 16.39 -16.57 5.92
C THR A 360 16.25 -15.55 7.06
N PRO A 361 17.13 -14.56 7.15
CA PRO A 361 17.13 -13.59 8.24
C PRO A 361 15.86 -12.72 8.22
N GLY A 362 15.39 -12.38 9.43
CA GLY A 362 14.24 -11.49 9.61
C GLY A 362 12.86 -12.14 9.42
N ILE A 363 12.79 -13.47 9.27
CA ILE A 363 11.51 -14.19 9.21
C ILE A 363 11.25 -14.90 10.54
N SER A 364 10.07 -14.67 11.12
CA SER A 364 9.61 -15.34 12.34
C SER A 364 8.72 -16.53 11.99
N TYR A 365 9.16 -17.75 12.27
CA TYR A 365 8.30 -18.93 12.15
C TYR A 365 7.16 -18.88 13.18
N SER A 366 7.34 -18.20 14.30
CA SER A 366 6.28 -17.97 15.30
C SER A 366 5.04 -17.28 14.69
N GLU A 367 5.23 -16.26 13.84
CA GLU A 367 4.14 -15.54 13.19
C GLU A 367 3.38 -16.43 12.20
N ILE A 368 4.13 -17.22 11.43
CA ILE A 368 3.57 -18.16 10.45
C ILE A 368 2.80 -19.28 11.16
N ALA A 369 3.34 -19.82 12.26
CA ALA A 369 2.71 -20.82 13.10
C ALA A 369 1.43 -20.27 13.76
N ALA A 370 1.45 -19.03 14.25
CA ALA A 370 0.26 -18.37 14.78
C ALA A 370 -0.84 -18.28 13.73
N ARG A 371 -0.48 -17.92 12.48
CA ARG A 371 -1.44 -17.90 11.37
C ARG A 371 -1.99 -19.29 11.04
N ALA A 372 -1.18 -20.33 11.09
CA ALA A 372 -1.64 -21.71 10.90
C ALA A 372 -2.64 -22.14 11.99
N TYR A 373 -2.38 -21.76 13.24
CA TYR A 373 -3.28 -22.02 14.37
C TYR A 373 -4.60 -21.26 14.22
N ASP A 374 -4.58 -19.99 13.84
CA ASP A 374 -5.79 -19.20 13.57
C ASP A 374 -6.64 -19.80 12.43
N CYS A 375 -6.02 -20.55 11.52
CA CYS A 375 -6.71 -21.30 10.46
C CYS A 375 -7.23 -22.67 10.91
N GLY A 376 -7.06 -23.04 12.18
CA GLY A 376 -7.45 -24.32 12.76
C GLY A 376 -6.48 -25.48 12.51
N ARG A 377 -5.27 -25.21 11.99
CA ARG A 377 -4.26 -26.23 11.69
C ARG A 377 -3.24 -26.34 12.82
N THR A 378 -3.69 -26.88 13.96
CA THR A 378 -2.88 -26.95 15.18
C THR A 378 -1.62 -27.79 15.01
N GLU A 379 -1.67 -28.92 14.31
CA GLU A 379 -0.50 -29.79 14.12
C GLU A 379 0.54 -29.15 13.18
N LEU A 380 0.12 -28.53 12.07
CA LEU A 380 0.99 -27.68 11.25
C LEU A 380 1.65 -26.56 12.06
N ALA A 381 0.88 -25.87 12.91
CA ALA A 381 1.41 -24.79 13.74
C ALA A 381 2.51 -25.29 14.68
N ILE A 382 2.34 -26.46 15.31
CA ILE A 382 3.38 -27.08 16.16
C ILE A 382 4.63 -27.37 15.32
N LYS A 383 4.48 -28.01 14.15
CA LYS A 383 5.60 -28.35 13.27
C LYS A 383 6.38 -27.13 12.78
N LEU A 384 5.68 -26.07 12.38
CA LEU A 384 6.33 -24.83 11.96
C LEU A 384 7.12 -24.18 13.09
N LEU A 385 6.62 -24.29 14.32
CA LEU A 385 7.25 -23.72 15.49
C LEU A 385 8.55 -24.45 15.88
N GLU A 386 8.71 -25.71 15.50
CA GLU A 386 9.98 -26.45 15.67
C GLU A 386 11.13 -25.82 14.87
N TYR A 387 10.82 -25.10 13.79
CA TYR A 387 11.81 -24.37 12.98
C TYR A 387 12.13 -22.97 13.54
N GLU A 388 11.43 -22.50 14.57
CA GLU A 388 11.73 -21.21 15.20
C GLU A 388 12.95 -21.34 16.13
N PRO A 389 14.07 -20.64 15.87
CA PRO A 389 15.26 -20.75 16.72
C PRO A 389 15.09 -20.09 18.10
N ARG A 390 14.18 -19.11 18.23
CA ARG A 390 13.99 -18.35 19.46
C ARG A 390 12.97 -19.00 20.38
N SER A 391 13.43 -19.64 21.45
CA SER A 391 12.54 -20.30 22.43
C SER A 391 11.57 -19.34 23.11
N GLY A 392 11.96 -18.06 23.31
CA GLY A 392 11.09 -17.00 23.82
C GLY A 392 9.89 -16.69 22.91
N GLU A 393 9.95 -17.00 21.62
CA GLU A 393 8.84 -16.88 20.67
C GLU A 393 8.02 -18.18 20.57
N GLN A 394 8.67 -19.34 20.76
CA GLN A 394 8.01 -20.64 20.74
C GLN A 394 7.06 -20.81 21.93
N VAL A 395 7.55 -20.57 23.14
CA VAL A 395 6.85 -20.91 24.38
C VAL A 395 5.51 -20.18 24.54
N PRO A 396 5.41 -18.85 24.34
CA PRO A 396 4.13 -18.14 24.43
C PRO A 396 3.07 -18.68 23.48
N LEU A 397 3.47 -19.02 22.25
CA LEU A 397 2.53 -19.58 21.26
C LEU A 397 2.09 -20.99 21.64
N LEU A 398 2.99 -21.85 22.14
CA LEU A 398 2.62 -23.18 22.64
C LEU A 398 1.62 -23.11 23.81
N LEU A 399 1.78 -22.14 24.71
CA LEU A 399 0.82 -21.87 25.78
C LEU A 399 -0.54 -21.44 25.22
N LYS A 400 -0.56 -20.49 24.27
CA LYS A 400 -1.80 -20.06 23.58
C LYS A 400 -2.53 -21.23 22.89
N MET A 401 -1.78 -22.20 22.37
CA MET A 401 -2.30 -23.41 21.73
C MET A 401 -2.69 -24.53 22.72
N LYS A 402 -2.65 -24.27 24.04
CA LYS A 402 -2.92 -25.23 25.12
C LYS A 402 -2.00 -26.47 25.10
N ARG A 403 -0.78 -26.33 24.56
CA ARG A 403 0.26 -27.38 24.54
C ARG A 403 1.22 -27.21 25.70
N SER A 404 0.67 -27.12 26.91
CA SER A 404 1.38 -26.81 28.15
C SER A 404 2.58 -27.71 28.46
N LYS A 405 2.46 -29.02 28.24
CA LYS A 405 3.57 -29.97 28.49
C LYS A 405 4.74 -29.73 27.53
N LEU A 406 4.44 -29.44 26.26
CA LEU A 406 5.44 -29.14 25.23
C LEU A 406 6.07 -27.75 25.46
N ALA A 407 5.27 -26.77 25.90
CA ALA A 407 5.79 -25.45 26.29
C ALA A 407 6.81 -25.56 27.44
N LEU A 408 6.50 -26.39 28.45
CA LEU A 408 7.40 -26.60 29.59
C LEU A 408 8.68 -27.31 29.17
N SER A 409 8.61 -28.35 28.33
CA SER A 409 9.81 -29.03 27.84
C SER A 409 10.68 -28.08 27.01
N LYS A 410 10.09 -27.26 26.13
CA LYS A 410 10.83 -26.27 25.32
C LYS A 410 11.45 -25.16 26.17
N ALA A 411 10.77 -24.69 27.21
CA ALA A 411 11.34 -23.74 28.15
C ALA A 411 12.55 -24.33 28.89
N ILE A 412 12.48 -25.59 29.33
CA ILE A 412 13.61 -26.28 29.99
C ILE A 412 14.77 -26.47 29.01
N GLU A 413 14.51 -26.92 27.78
CA GLU A 413 15.51 -27.09 26.72
C GLU A 413 16.25 -25.78 26.39
N SER A 414 15.57 -24.64 26.51
CA SER A 414 16.17 -23.32 26.26
C SER A 414 17.22 -22.91 27.29
N GLY A 415 17.18 -23.50 28.49
CA GLY A 415 18.02 -23.10 29.63
C GLY A 415 17.67 -21.75 30.25
N ASP A 416 16.67 -21.04 29.73
CA ASP A 416 16.20 -19.77 30.26
C ASP A 416 15.29 -19.98 31.48
N THR A 417 15.80 -19.65 32.66
CA THR A 417 15.06 -19.82 33.93
C THR A 417 13.82 -18.94 33.99
N ASP A 418 13.84 -17.75 33.39
CA ASP A 418 12.70 -16.83 33.36
C ASP A 418 11.57 -17.41 32.50
N LEU A 419 11.92 -18.02 31.37
CA LEU A 419 10.97 -18.70 30.51
C LEU A 419 10.35 -19.92 31.20
N VAL A 420 11.13 -20.67 31.97
CA VAL A 420 10.60 -21.78 32.79
C VAL A 420 9.67 -21.26 33.87
N TYR A 421 10.03 -20.20 34.59
CA TYR A 421 9.13 -19.58 35.58
C TYR A 421 7.83 -19.09 34.94
N THR A 422 7.90 -18.47 33.76
CA THR A 422 6.74 -18.01 33.01
C THR A 422 5.77 -19.17 32.74
N VAL A 423 6.27 -20.32 32.26
CA VAL A 423 5.43 -21.50 32.00
C VAL A 423 4.87 -22.07 33.31
N VAL A 424 5.70 -22.23 34.34
CA VAL A 424 5.27 -22.82 35.62
C VAL A 424 4.19 -21.97 36.29
N LEU A 425 4.35 -20.65 36.32
CA LEU A 425 3.36 -19.73 36.88
C LEU A 425 2.06 -19.72 36.07
N HIS A 426 2.16 -19.78 34.74
CA HIS A 426 0.98 -19.93 33.88
C HIS A 426 0.24 -21.24 34.17
N LEU A 427 0.97 -22.35 34.29
CA LEU A 427 0.40 -23.67 34.60
C LEU A 427 -0.29 -23.71 35.96
N LYS A 428 0.27 -23.02 36.96
CA LYS A 428 -0.32 -22.92 38.29
C LYS A 428 -1.71 -22.26 38.26
N ASN A 429 -1.90 -21.29 37.38
CA ASN A 429 -3.16 -20.55 37.26
C ASN A 429 -4.21 -21.31 36.43
N GLU A 430 -3.79 -22.07 35.43
CA GLU A 430 -4.68 -22.80 34.51
C GLU A 430 -5.05 -24.20 35.01
N LEU A 431 -4.14 -24.90 35.69
CA LEU A 431 -4.34 -26.29 36.12
C LEU A 431 -4.84 -26.35 37.57
N ASN A 432 -5.65 -27.37 37.86
CA ASN A 432 -5.92 -27.70 39.26
C ASN A 432 -4.63 -28.16 39.97
N ARG A 433 -4.59 -27.97 41.29
CA ARG A 433 -3.40 -28.24 42.13
C ARG A 433 -2.82 -29.64 41.92
N GLY A 434 -3.66 -30.68 41.81
CA GLY A 434 -3.19 -32.06 41.61
C GLY A 434 -2.53 -32.27 40.24
N THR A 435 -3.17 -31.83 39.16
CA THR A 435 -2.63 -31.94 37.79
C THR A 435 -1.37 -31.09 37.61
N PHE A 436 -1.32 -29.92 38.23
CA PHE A 436 -0.13 -29.07 38.27
C PHE A 436 1.07 -29.81 38.87
N PHE A 437 0.93 -30.37 40.08
CA PHE A 437 2.02 -31.10 40.73
C PHE A 437 2.44 -32.35 39.98
N MET A 438 1.48 -33.14 39.48
CA MET A 438 1.79 -34.30 38.63
C MET A 438 2.58 -33.90 37.38
N THR A 439 2.31 -32.73 36.80
CA THR A 439 3.06 -32.23 35.64
C THR A 439 4.48 -31.84 36.02
N LEU A 440 4.68 -31.17 37.16
CA LEU A 440 6.01 -30.80 37.66
C LEU A 440 6.85 -31.99 38.11
N GLN A 441 6.26 -33.01 38.73
CA GLN A 441 6.98 -34.22 39.16
C GLN A 441 7.62 -34.97 37.98
N ASN A 442 6.98 -34.93 36.80
CA ASN A 442 7.53 -35.50 35.57
C ASN A 442 8.64 -34.64 34.95
N GLN A 443 8.95 -33.46 35.50
CA GLN A 443 9.91 -32.50 34.98
C GLN A 443 10.80 -31.95 36.12
N PRO A 444 11.86 -32.67 36.53
CA PRO A 444 12.61 -32.38 37.75
C PRO A 444 13.25 -30.99 37.79
N VAL A 445 13.64 -30.44 36.63
CA VAL A 445 14.19 -29.07 36.52
C VAL A 445 13.13 -28.01 36.83
N ALA A 446 11.91 -28.18 36.31
CA ALA A 446 10.81 -27.26 36.62
C ALA A 446 10.40 -27.35 38.10
N LEU A 447 10.38 -28.56 38.67
CA LEU A 447 10.08 -28.77 40.08
C LEU A 447 11.12 -28.12 41.01
N SER A 448 12.42 -28.22 40.69
CA SER A 448 13.47 -27.61 41.50
C SER A 448 13.37 -26.08 41.49
N LEU A 449 13.15 -25.47 40.32
CA LEU A 449 12.91 -24.04 40.18
C LEU A 449 11.64 -23.61 40.92
N TYR A 450 10.54 -24.38 40.81
CA TYR A 450 9.32 -24.08 41.55
C TYR A 450 9.50 -24.13 43.06
N ARG A 451 10.26 -25.11 43.59
CA ARG A 451 10.63 -25.16 45.01
C ARG A 451 11.45 -23.94 45.43
N GLN A 452 12.37 -23.49 44.59
CA GLN A 452 13.14 -22.27 44.84
C GLN A 452 12.24 -21.03 44.90
N PHE A 453 11.28 -20.90 43.97
CA PHE A 453 10.26 -19.86 44.02
C PHE A 453 9.44 -19.92 45.34
N CYS A 454 8.97 -21.11 45.73
CA CYS A 454 8.19 -21.29 46.95
C CYS A 454 8.99 -20.96 48.22
N LYS A 455 10.31 -21.22 48.26
CA LYS A 455 11.18 -20.82 49.40
C LYS A 455 11.12 -19.32 49.69
N HIS A 456 10.98 -18.50 48.65
CA HIS A 456 10.96 -17.04 48.77
C HIS A 456 9.56 -16.46 48.91
N GLN A 457 8.57 -16.98 48.19
CA GLN A 457 7.23 -16.36 48.14
C GLN A 457 6.12 -17.17 48.82
N GLU A 458 6.22 -18.50 48.89
CA GLU A 458 5.11 -19.38 49.31
C GLU A 458 5.58 -20.53 50.19
N ARG A 459 5.91 -20.22 51.45
CA ARG A 459 6.47 -21.19 52.41
C ARG A 459 5.52 -22.34 52.75
N GLU A 460 4.22 -22.09 52.87
CA GLU A 460 3.23 -23.14 53.14
C GLU A 460 3.10 -24.13 51.96
N THR A 461 3.11 -23.62 50.72
CA THR A 461 3.12 -24.47 49.52
C THR A 461 4.38 -25.34 49.45
N LEU A 462 5.53 -24.84 49.94
CA LEU A 462 6.76 -25.62 50.02
C LEU A 462 6.68 -26.77 51.02
N LYS A 463 6.07 -26.53 52.19
CA LYS A 463 5.84 -27.57 53.20
C LYS A 463 4.95 -28.68 52.66
N ASP A 464 3.88 -28.32 51.96
CA ASP A 464 2.99 -29.28 51.30
C ASP A 464 3.73 -30.14 50.27
N LEU A 465 4.63 -29.54 49.48
CA LEU A 465 5.46 -30.27 48.52
C LEU A 465 6.37 -31.29 49.20
N TYR A 466 7.05 -30.91 50.29
CA TYR A 466 7.91 -31.84 51.02
C TYR A 466 7.14 -33.00 51.64
N ASN A 467 5.91 -32.74 52.12
CA ASN A 467 5.01 -33.79 52.60
C ASN A 467 4.53 -34.72 51.48
N GLN A 468 4.19 -34.18 50.31
CA GLN A 468 3.69 -34.98 49.18
C GLN A 468 4.78 -35.85 48.53
N ASP A 469 6.04 -35.39 48.55
CA ASP A 469 7.17 -36.12 47.99
C ASP A 469 7.87 -37.04 49.03
N ASP A 470 7.28 -37.23 50.23
CA ASP A 470 7.85 -37.97 51.37
C ASP A 470 9.29 -37.58 51.72
N ASN A 471 9.64 -36.30 51.51
CA ASN A 471 10.99 -35.79 51.81
C ASN A 471 11.07 -35.33 53.27
N HIS A 472 11.11 -36.30 54.18
CA HIS A 472 11.16 -36.06 55.63
C HIS A 472 12.36 -35.21 56.07
N GLN A 473 13.49 -35.29 55.35
CA GLN A 473 14.69 -34.52 55.65
C GLN A 473 14.49 -33.02 55.39
N GLU A 474 14.00 -32.66 54.21
CA GLU A 474 13.72 -31.25 53.88
C GLU A 474 12.56 -30.68 54.71
N LEU A 475 11.57 -31.51 55.05
CA LEU A 475 10.49 -31.11 55.97
C LEU A 475 11.02 -30.80 57.38
N GLY A 476 11.94 -31.63 57.89
CA GLY A 476 12.64 -31.35 59.14
C GLY A 476 13.42 -30.03 59.08
N ASN A 477 14.18 -29.81 58.01
CA ASN A 477 14.91 -28.56 57.78
C ASN A 477 13.99 -27.34 57.74
N PHE A 478 12.82 -27.46 57.09
CA PHE A 478 11.80 -26.40 57.03
C PHE A 478 11.29 -26.01 58.43
N HIS A 479 10.97 -26.98 59.28
CA HIS A 479 10.52 -26.73 60.66
C HIS A 479 11.61 -26.08 61.52
N VAL A 480 12.86 -26.54 61.39
CA VAL A 480 14.00 -25.94 62.08
C VAL A 480 14.16 -24.48 61.66
N HIS A 481 14.20 -24.18 60.36
CA HIS A 481 14.37 -22.81 59.88
C HIS A 481 13.22 -21.88 60.28
N SER A 482 12.00 -22.39 60.29
CA SER A 482 10.81 -21.65 60.74
C SER A 482 10.82 -21.36 62.24
N SER A 483 11.56 -22.13 63.05
CA SER A 483 11.69 -21.87 64.49
C SER A 483 12.66 -20.73 64.84
N TYR A 484 13.50 -20.31 63.88
CA TYR A 484 14.46 -19.22 64.02
C TYR A 484 14.03 -17.91 63.31
N SER A 485 12.90 -17.93 62.60
CA SER A 485 12.28 -16.77 61.94
C SER A 485 11.17 -16.22 62.83
#